data_AF-A0A0P7VV78-F1
#
_entry.id   AF-A0A0P7VV78-F1
#
_cell.length_a   1.000
_cell.length_b   1.000
_cell.length_c   1.000
_cell.angle_alpha   90.00
_cell.angle_beta   90.00
_cell.angle_gamma   90.00
#
_symmetry.space_group_name_H-M   'P 1'
#
loop_
_entity.id
_entity.type
_entity.pdbx_description
1 polymer ?
#
loop_
_entity_poly.entity_id
_entity_poly.type
_entity_poly.pdbx_seq_one_letter_code
_entity_poly.pdbx_strand_id
1 'polypeptide(L)'
;MQELDPGVMLAVLLEMMGIWFWLLGLLAVIGLVSFGWLLVRERALVASRLVRAQAFALLAGAGALVLMAHVTKSGFTDAGGPVDWLLIVAIFAGGWIGGTILIYALMGWWPHIPGHERLAALFARPPPGSLKRSSRLPSGRAGS
;
A
#
# COMPACT_ATOMS: atom_id res chain seq x y z
N MET A 1 2.22 33.40 -26.33
CA MET A 1 2.00 32.12 -25.63
C MET A 1 1.29 32.45 -24.34
N GLN A 2 0.24 31.72 -23.96
CA GLN A 2 -0.46 31.98 -22.69
C GLN A 2 0.58 31.85 -21.57
N GLU A 3 0.67 32.89 -20.73
CA GLU A 3 1.38 32.82 -19.48
C GLU A 3 0.60 31.84 -18.61
N LEU A 4 1.02 30.57 -18.63
CA LEU A 4 0.52 29.55 -17.73
C LEU A 4 1.00 29.94 -16.33
N ASP A 5 0.19 30.72 -15.62
CA ASP A 5 0.44 31.03 -14.23
C ASP A 5 0.27 29.75 -13.40
N PRO A 6 1.35 29.22 -12.80
CA PRO A 6 1.28 28.00 -12.00
C PRO A 6 0.27 28.10 -10.85
N GLY A 7 0.05 29.31 -10.32
CA GLY A 7 -0.94 29.57 -9.29
C GLY A 7 -2.37 29.32 -9.76
N VAL A 8 -2.69 29.75 -10.98
CA VAL A 8 -4.01 29.52 -11.59
C VAL A 8 -4.22 28.03 -11.88
N MET A 9 -3.19 27.34 -12.38
CA MET A 9 -3.23 25.88 -12.59
C MET A 9 -3.50 25.12 -11.28
N LEU A 10 -2.82 25.49 -10.19
CA LEU A 10 -3.05 24.92 -8.86
C LEU A 10 -4.46 25.21 -8.35
N ALA A 11 -4.96 26.43 -8.53
CA ALA A 11 -6.31 26.81 -8.11
C ALA A 11 -7.37 25.97 -8.84
N VAL A 12 -7.24 25.76 -10.15
CA VAL A 12 -8.14 24.89 -10.92
C VAL A 12 -8.05 23.44 -10.46
N LEU A 13 -6.84 22.92 -10.19
CA LEU A 13 -6.64 21.58 -9.64
C LEU A 13 -7.33 21.40 -8.29
N LEU A 14 -7.22 22.39 -7.41
CA LEU A 14 -7.89 22.41 -6.11
C LEU A 14 -9.41 22.42 -6.25
N GLU A 15 -9.95 23.20 -7.19
CA GLU A 15 -11.38 23.25 -7.46
C GLU A 15 -11.90 21.93 -8.04
N MET A 16 -11.14 21.30 -8.96
CA MET A 16 -11.53 20.04 -9.59
C MET A 16 -11.41 18.82 -8.66
N MET A 17 -10.34 18.73 -7.87
CA MET A 17 -10.12 17.59 -6.95
C MET A 17 -10.80 17.77 -5.59
N GLY A 18 -11.01 19.02 -5.14
CA GLY A 18 -11.54 19.33 -3.81
C GLY A 18 -10.79 18.61 -2.69
N ILE A 19 -11.53 17.86 -1.86
CA ILE A 19 -10.97 17.14 -0.71
C ILE A 19 -9.96 16.04 -1.11
N TRP A 20 -10.09 15.45 -2.31
CA TRP A 20 -9.19 14.39 -2.76
C TRP A 20 -7.75 14.88 -2.94
N PHE A 21 -7.56 16.16 -3.27
CA PHE A 21 -6.22 16.75 -3.39
C PHE A 21 -5.46 16.64 -2.06
N TRP A 22 -6.14 17.01 -0.97
CA TRP A 22 -5.56 16.96 0.36
C TRP A 22 -5.37 15.54 0.85
N LEU A 23 -6.33 14.64 0.62
CA LEU A 23 -6.21 13.24 1.04
C LEU A 23 -5.06 12.52 0.32
N LEU A 24 -4.96 12.67 -1.01
CA LEU A 24 -3.90 12.05 -1.80
C LEU A 24 -2.55 12.70 -1.54
N GLY A 25 -2.52 14.03 -1.39
CA GLY A 25 -1.31 14.75 -0.99
C GLY A 25 -0.80 14.31 0.38
N LEU A 26 -1.69 14.21 1.38
CA LEU A 26 -1.35 13.71 2.71
C LEU A 26 -0.86 12.26 2.65
N LEU A 27 -1.54 11.40 1.90
CA LEU A 27 -1.14 10.00 1.71
C LEU A 27 0.25 9.89 1.07
N ALA A 28 0.54 10.71 0.06
CA ALA A 28 1.84 10.77 -0.59
C ALA A 28 2.94 11.24 0.36
N VAL A 29 2.70 12.30 1.14
CA VAL A 29 3.64 12.82 2.13
C VAL A 29 3.92 11.78 3.22
N ILE A 30 2.88 11.15 3.78
CA ILE A 30 3.03 10.11 4.80
C ILE A 30 3.82 8.93 4.25
N GLY A 31 3.49 8.47 3.04
CA GLY A 31 4.19 7.36 2.38
C GLY A 31 5.67 7.67 2.17
N LEU A 32 5.98 8.86 1.66
CA LEU A 32 7.35 9.27 1.39
C LEU A 32 8.17 9.44 2.67
N VAL A 33 7.62 10.08 3.70
CA VAL A 33 8.26 10.23 5.01
C VAL A 33 8.51 8.87 5.65
N SER A 34 7.50 7.99 5.64
CA SER A 34 7.61 6.64 6.22
C SER A 34 8.65 5.79 5.50
N PHE A 35 8.71 5.88 4.17
CA PHE A 35 9.71 5.21 3.34
C PHE A 35 11.11 5.76 3.60
N GLY A 36 11.30 7.09 3.60
CA GLY A 36 12.58 7.73 3.88
C GLY A 36 13.10 7.40 5.27
N TRP A 37 12.23 7.42 6.28
CA TRP A 37 12.58 7.02 7.64
C TRP A 37 13.04 5.56 7.72
N LEU A 38 12.34 4.67 7.00
CA LEU A 38 12.69 3.25 6.93
C LEU A 38 14.07 3.06 6.31
N LEU A 39 14.39 3.79 5.23
CA LEU A 39 15.70 3.74 4.58
C LEU A 39 16.82 4.19 5.51
N VAL A 40 16.63 5.30 6.24
CA VAL A 40 17.63 5.81 7.19
C VAL A 40 17.87 4.81 8.33
N ARG A 41 16.82 4.13 8.78
CA ARG A 41 16.87 3.18 9.89
C ARG A 41 17.46 1.82 9.52
N GLU A 42 16.99 1.23 8.42
CA GLU A 42 17.41 -0.11 8.00
C GLU A 42 18.75 -0.08 7.24
N ARG A 43 19.11 1.07 6.65
CA ARG A 43 20.31 1.28 5.79
C ARG A 43 20.46 0.26 4.66
N ALA A 44 19.41 -0.49 4.35
CA ALA A 44 19.41 -1.54 3.34
C ALA A 44 18.02 -1.65 2.70
N LEU A 45 18.01 -1.89 1.38
CA LEU A 45 16.81 -2.18 0.63
C LEU A 45 16.64 -3.70 0.52
N VAL A 46 15.63 -4.24 1.21
CA VAL A 46 15.29 -5.66 1.10
C VAL A 46 14.63 -5.93 -0.26
N ALA A 47 15.35 -6.61 -1.16
CA ALA A 47 14.88 -6.90 -2.53
C ALA A 47 13.60 -7.75 -2.55
N SER A 48 13.48 -8.74 -1.66
CA SER A 48 12.28 -9.59 -1.58
C SER A 48 11.02 -8.80 -1.19
N ARG A 49 11.16 -7.79 -0.32
CA ARG A 49 10.08 -6.87 0.05
C ARG A 49 9.73 -5.94 -1.11
N LEU A 50 10.73 -5.47 -1.85
CA LEU A 50 10.54 -4.60 -3.01
C LEU A 50 9.75 -5.29 -4.13
N VAL A 51 10.13 -6.53 -4.48
CA VAL A 51 9.43 -7.29 -5.54
C VAL A 51 7.97 -7.55 -5.16
N ARG A 52 7.70 -7.93 -3.90
CA ARG A 52 6.33 -8.09 -3.41
C ARG A 52 5.56 -6.78 -3.46
N ALA A 53 6.17 -5.68 -3.01
CA ALA A 53 5.55 -4.36 -3.06
C ALA A 53 5.21 -3.95 -4.49
N GLN A 54 6.11 -4.14 -5.45
CA GLN A 54 5.85 -3.88 -6.87
C GLN A 54 4.69 -4.70 -7.41
N ALA A 55 4.62 -6.00 -7.07
CA ALA A 55 3.54 -6.88 -7.52
C ALA A 55 2.17 -6.42 -7.00
N PHE A 56 2.07 -6.10 -5.70
CA PHE A 56 0.82 -5.58 -5.13
C PHE A 56 0.51 -4.16 -5.64
N ALA A 57 1.53 -3.35 -5.89
CA ALA A 57 1.36 -1.98 -6.39
C ALA A 57 0.79 -1.93 -7.81
N LEU A 58 0.79 -3.03 -8.58
CA LEU A 58 0.06 -3.08 -9.86
C LEU A 58 -1.43 -2.77 -9.66
N LEU A 59 -2.01 -3.22 -8.53
CA LEU A 59 -3.38 -2.87 -8.15
C LEU A 59 -3.52 -1.38 -7.83
N ALA A 60 -2.48 -0.75 -7.26
CA ALA A 60 -2.45 0.68 -7.03
C ALA A 60 -2.36 1.48 -8.35
N GLY A 61 -1.60 0.99 -9.33
CA GLY A 61 -1.58 1.55 -10.69
C GLY A 61 -2.95 1.50 -11.36
N ALA A 62 -3.64 0.35 -11.29
CA ALA A 62 -5.01 0.23 -11.78
C ALA A 62 -5.99 1.13 -10.99
N GLY A 63 -5.83 1.21 -9.66
CA GLY A 63 -6.60 2.10 -8.80
C GLY A 63 -6.40 3.58 -9.15
N ALA A 64 -5.20 3.99 -9.57
CA ALA A 64 -4.94 5.35 -10.03
C ALA A 64 -5.71 5.69 -11.31
N LEU A 65 -5.84 4.74 -12.24
CA LEU A 65 -6.67 4.90 -13.43
C LEU A 65 -8.16 5.02 -13.07
N VAL A 66 -8.65 4.18 -12.15
CA VAL A 66 -10.04 4.26 -11.66
C VAL A 66 -10.32 5.60 -10.98
N LEU A 67 -9.40 6.05 -10.12
CA LEU A 67 -9.49 7.35 -9.46
C LEU A 67 -9.49 8.49 -10.47
N MET A 68 -8.59 8.46 -11.46
CA MET A 68 -8.53 9.47 -12.52
C MET A 68 -9.85 9.57 -13.28
N ALA A 69 -10.42 8.44 -13.68
CA ALA A 69 -11.73 8.40 -14.35
C ALA A 69 -12.85 8.94 -13.45
N HIS A 70 -12.76 8.70 -12.14
CA HIS A 70 -13.74 9.21 -11.18
C HIS A 70 -13.66 10.74 -11.00
N VAL A 71 -12.46 11.30 -10.94
CA VAL A 71 -12.24 12.75 -10.76
C VAL A 71 -12.55 13.53 -12.04
N THR A 72 -12.25 12.97 -13.21
CA THR A 72 -12.24 13.76 -14.47
C THR A 72 -13.63 13.93 -15.10
N LYS A 73 -14.67 13.20 -14.66
CA LYS A 73 -16.06 13.17 -15.24
C LYS A 73 -16.19 12.88 -16.75
N SER A 74 -15.12 12.96 -17.52
CA SER A 74 -15.02 12.49 -18.91
C SER A 74 -14.58 11.03 -18.86
N GLY A 75 -15.47 10.10 -19.21
CA GLY A 75 -15.15 8.67 -19.24
C GLY A 75 -14.03 8.36 -20.24
N PHE A 76 -13.39 7.20 -20.10
CA PHE A 76 -12.37 6.65 -21.03
C PHE A 76 -12.77 6.61 -22.52
N THR A 77 -14.01 6.98 -22.85
CA THR A 77 -14.64 6.86 -24.17
C THR A 77 -14.24 7.95 -25.17
N ASP A 78 -13.69 9.08 -24.73
CA ASP A 78 -13.19 10.15 -25.64
C ASP A 78 -11.65 10.09 -25.85
N ALA A 79 -10.99 9.09 -25.24
CA ALA A 79 -9.54 8.94 -25.17
C ALA A 79 -8.96 8.07 -26.31
N GLY A 80 -9.37 8.36 -27.55
CA GLY A 80 -8.95 7.60 -28.73
C GLY A 80 -7.62 8.05 -29.35
N GLY A 81 -7.03 9.15 -28.87
CA GLY A 81 -5.85 9.77 -29.48
C GLY A 81 -4.54 9.16 -28.97
N PRO A 82 -3.45 9.18 -29.76
CA PRO A 82 -2.13 8.66 -29.34
C PRO A 82 -1.59 9.28 -28.04
N VAL A 83 -1.94 10.53 -27.75
CA VAL A 83 -1.55 11.24 -26.53
C VAL A 83 -2.23 10.64 -25.29
N ASP A 84 -3.44 10.13 -25.43
CA ASP A 84 -4.20 9.58 -24.30
C ASP A 84 -3.60 8.26 -23.81
N TRP A 85 -3.04 7.45 -24.72
CA TRP A 85 -2.28 6.26 -24.35
C TRP A 85 -1.08 6.62 -23.47
N LEU A 86 -0.38 7.70 -23.82
CA LEU A 86 0.77 8.18 -23.05
C LEU A 86 0.33 8.68 -21.67
N LEU A 87 -0.82 9.36 -21.60
CA LEU A 87 -1.40 9.80 -20.33
C LEU A 87 -1.84 8.61 -19.45
N ILE A 88 -2.50 7.60 -20.01
CA ILE A 88 -2.89 6.37 -19.31
C ILE A 88 -1.66 5.67 -18.75
N VAL A 89 -0.61 5.50 -19.56
CA VAL A 89 0.65 4.89 -19.12
C VAL A 89 1.31 5.74 -18.02
N ALA A 90 1.32 7.06 -18.16
CA ALA A 90 1.91 7.95 -17.16
C ALA A 90 1.16 7.89 -15.82
N ILE A 91 -0.17 7.89 -15.83
CA ILE A 91 -1.00 7.78 -14.62
C ILE A 91 -0.81 6.41 -13.97
N PHE A 92 -0.86 5.34 -14.76
CA PHE A 92 -0.64 3.98 -14.26
C PHE A 92 0.75 3.84 -13.65
N ALA A 93 1.79 4.31 -14.34
CA ALA A 93 3.17 4.27 -13.85
C ALA A 93 3.34 5.11 -12.57
N GLY A 94 2.76 6.31 -12.53
CA GLY A 94 2.76 7.15 -11.33
C GLY A 94 2.08 6.47 -10.14
N GLY A 95 0.91 5.87 -10.36
CA GLY A 95 0.18 5.10 -9.36
C GLY A 95 0.93 3.84 -8.91
N TRP A 96 1.60 3.15 -9.83
CA TRP A 96 2.41 1.96 -9.54
C TRP A 96 3.66 2.29 -8.73
N ILE A 97 4.39 3.35 -9.10
CA ILE A 97 5.57 3.81 -8.37
C ILE A 97 5.17 4.31 -6.98
N GLY A 98 4.16 5.18 -6.89
CA GLY A 98 3.65 5.67 -5.61
C GLY A 98 3.14 4.54 -4.72
N GLY A 99 2.34 3.63 -5.27
CA GLY A 99 1.85 2.44 -4.59
C GLY A 99 2.98 1.53 -4.10
N THR A 100 4.06 1.38 -4.87
CA THR A 100 5.24 0.61 -4.45
C THR A 100 5.88 1.21 -3.21
N ILE A 101 6.06 2.53 -3.17
CA ILE A 101 6.61 3.25 -2.01
C ILE A 101 5.71 3.04 -0.79
N LEU A 102 4.40 3.24 -0.95
CA LEU A 102 3.42 3.09 0.14
C LEU A 102 3.36 1.66 0.69
N ILE A 103 3.24 0.66 -0.18
CA ILE A 103 3.15 -0.75 0.24
C ILE A 103 4.47 -1.19 0.87
N TYR A 104 5.61 -0.78 0.31
CA TYR A 104 6.92 -1.09 0.88
C TYR A 104 7.09 -0.49 2.27
N ALA A 105 6.73 0.79 2.43
CA ALA A 105 6.74 1.46 3.72
C ALA A 105 5.82 0.74 4.72
N LEU A 106 4.58 0.43 4.31
CA LEU A 106 3.62 -0.27 5.16
C LEU A 106 4.15 -1.64 5.61
N MET A 107 4.74 -2.42 4.69
CA MET A 107 5.33 -3.73 5.02
C MET A 107 6.53 -3.61 5.96
N GLY A 108 7.35 -2.56 5.86
CA GLY A 108 8.48 -2.32 6.76
C GLY A 108 8.06 -1.85 8.15
N TRP A 109 6.98 -1.07 8.22
CA TRP A 109 6.41 -0.60 9.48
C TRP A 109 5.52 -1.63 10.18
N TRP A 110 4.96 -2.61 9.46
CA TRP A 110 4.07 -3.64 10.00
C TRP A 110 4.56 -4.35 11.27
N PRO A 111 5.84 -4.79 11.39
CA PRO A 111 6.35 -5.42 12.62
C PRO A 111 6.46 -4.45 13.81
N HIS A 112 6.43 -3.15 13.56
CA HIS A 112 6.53 -2.11 14.58
C HIS A 112 5.16 -1.64 15.09
N ILE A 113 4.07 -2.08 14.44
CA ILE A 113 2.71 -1.76 14.88
C ILE A 113 2.38 -2.66 16.09
N PRO A 114 2.05 -2.10 17.26
CA PRO A 114 1.67 -2.88 18.43
C PRO A 114 0.39 -3.68 18.15
N GLY A 115 0.42 -5.00 18.38
CA GLY A 115 -0.73 -5.90 18.19
C GLY A 115 -0.69 -6.80 16.95
N HIS A 116 0.32 -6.70 16.08
CA HIS A 116 0.48 -7.60 14.93
C HIS A 116 0.61 -9.08 15.34
N GLU A 117 1.12 -9.36 16.54
CA GLU A 117 1.24 -10.72 17.10
C GLU A 117 -0.11 -11.41 17.28
N ARG A 118 -1.17 -10.67 17.63
CA ARG A 118 -2.52 -11.23 17.83
C ARG A 118 -3.17 -11.64 16.51
N LEU A 119 -2.94 -10.86 15.45
CA LEU A 119 -3.42 -11.18 14.11
C LEU A 119 -2.59 -12.30 13.48
N ALA A 120 -1.26 -12.27 13.66
CA ALA A 120 -0.37 -13.35 13.25
C ALA A 120 -0.75 -14.67 13.93
N ALA A 121 -1.10 -14.66 15.22
CA ALA A 121 -1.58 -15.85 15.93
C ALA A 121 -2.92 -16.39 15.40
N LEU A 122 -3.78 -15.53 14.83
CA LEU A 122 -5.07 -15.93 14.25
C LEU A 122 -4.90 -16.63 12.89
N PHE A 123 -3.88 -16.23 12.12
CA PHE A 123 -3.55 -16.80 10.82
C PHE A 123 -2.44 -17.87 10.87
N ALA A 124 -1.71 -17.95 12.00
CA ALA A 124 -0.78 -19.02 12.28
C ALA A 124 -1.59 -20.30 12.51
N ARG A 125 -1.56 -21.21 11.53
CA ARG A 125 -2.08 -22.57 11.72
C ARG A 125 -1.44 -23.20 12.96
N PRO A 126 -2.24 -23.93 13.75
CA PRO A 126 -1.82 -25.00 14.62
C PRO A 126 -0.44 -25.58 14.28
N PRO A 127 0.68 -25.48 15.03
CA PRO A 127 1.77 -26.41 14.74
C PRO A 127 1.19 -27.82 14.83
N PRO A 128 1.32 -28.66 13.78
CA PRO A 128 0.76 -30.00 13.79
C PRO A 128 1.52 -30.83 14.83
N GLY A 129 0.97 -30.97 16.04
CA GLY A 129 1.58 -31.83 17.05
C GLY A 129 1.31 -31.57 18.53
N SER A 130 0.57 -30.53 18.95
CA SER A 130 0.40 -30.27 20.41
C SER A 130 -0.68 -31.11 21.11
N LEU A 131 -1.34 -32.05 20.42
CA LEU A 131 -2.31 -32.99 21.02
C LEU A 131 -1.64 -34.25 21.60
N LYS A 132 -0.53 -34.11 22.36
CA LYS A 132 0.04 -35.22 23.14
C LYS A 132 0.48 -34.77 24.53
N ARG A 133 -0.47 -34.58 25.44
CA ARG A 133 -0.29 -34.87 26.88
C ARG A 133 -1.60 -34.81 27.66
N SER A 134 -2.39 -35.87 27.58
CA SER A 134 -3.42 -36.19 28.58
C SER A 134 -3.32 -37.61 29.12
N SER A 135 -2.14 -38.23 29.07
CA SER A 135 -1.91 -39.57 29.62
C SER A 135 -0.92 -39.54 30.78
N ARG A 136 -1.32 -38.96 31.92
CA ARG A 136 -0.80 -39.33 33.25
C ARG A 136 -1.91 -39.17 34.28
N LEU A 137 -2.89 -40.08 34.23
CA LEU A 137 -3.56 -40.49 35.46
C LEU A 137 -2.59 -41.46 36.16
N PRO A 138 -2.18 -41.18 37.41
CA PRO A 138 -1.36 -42.12 38.14
C PRO A 138 -2.17 -43.39 38.41
N SER A 139 -1.68 -44.49 37.82
CA SER A 139 -2.00 -45.85 38.23
C SER A 139 -1.80 -46.00 39.73
N GLY A 140 -2.72 -46.70 40.37
CA GLY A 140 -2.85 -46.79 41.81
C GLY A 140 -1.57 -47.18 42.56
N ARG A 141 -1.53 -46.73 43.81
CA ARG A 141 -0.75 -47.37 44.86
C ARG A 141 -1.73 -47.99 45.83
N ALA A 142 -1.57 -49.30 45.96
CA ALA A 142 -2.29 -50.18 46.85
C ALA A 142 -1.87 -50.01 48.31
N GLY A 143 -2.75 -50.45 49.22
CA GLY A 143 -2.42 -51.07 50.51
C GLY A 143 -2.17 -50.10 51.67
N SER A 144 -3.13 -49.98 52.59
CA SER A 144 -3.24 -50.81 53.82
C SER A 144 -4.42 -50.29 54.65
#